data_AF-A0AA50MUQ1-F1
#
_entry.id   AF-A0AA50MUQ1-F1
#
_cell.length_a   1.000
_cell.length_b   1.000
_cell.length_c   1.000
_cell.angle_alpha   90.00
_cell.angle_beta   90.00
_cell.angle_gamma   90.00
#
_symmetry.space_group_name_H-M   'P 1'
#
loop_
_entity.id
_entity.type
_entity.pdbx_description
1 polymer ?
#
loop_
_entity_poly.entity_id
_entity_poly.type
_entity_poly.pdbx_seq_one_letter_code
_entity_poly.pdbx_strand_id
1 'polypeptide(L)'
;MFFDRDMDVDMDPFANMGMGQARPGGPGGAFRSHSFNFHGSPSRKEKTQDPPIEHDLYVSLEDIARGCVKKMKISRRVMQPDGTSKKEDKVLTIHVKP
;
A
#
# COMPACT_ATOMS: atom_id res chain seq x y z
N MET A 1 -13.44 -47.94 -1.15
CA MET A 1 -12.29 -47.77 -2.06
C MET A 1 -12.37 -46.31 -2.52
N PHE A 2 -11.61 -45.33 -2.07
CA PHE A 2 -10.51 -45.16 -1.11
C PHE A 2 -10.47 -43.65 -0.76
N PHE A 3 -9.81 -43.30 0.36
CA PHE A 3 -9.46 -41.92 0.80
C PHE A 3 -10.70 -41.10 1.21
N ASP A 4 -10.85 -40.63 2.45
CA ASP A 4 -10.00 -39.64 3.11
C ASP A 4 -9.95 -39.90 4.63
N ARG A 5 -8.80 -40.36 5.09
CA ARG A 5 -8.33 -40.10 6.43
C ARG A 5 -7.08 -39.25 6.28
N ASP A 6 -6.99 -38.21 7.12
CA ASP A 6 -5.78 -37.47 7.46
C ASP A 6 -5.40 -36.30 6.52
N MET A 7 -6.02 -35.12 6.75
CA MET A 7 -5.34 -33.81 6.72
C MET A 7 -6.04 -32.81 7.67
N ASP A 8 -5.46 -32.68 8.86
CA ASP A 8 -5.18 -31.40 9.55
C ASP A 8 -6.34 -30.53 10.08
N VAL A 9 -7.15 -31.08 11.00
CA VAL A 9 -8.00 -30.28 11.91
C VAL A 9 -7.29 -29.98 13.25
N ASP A 10 -5.95 -29.94 13.24
CA ASP A 10 -5.12 -29.79 14.46
C ASP A 10 -4.23 -28.53 14.44
N MET A 11 -4.63 -27.49 13.71
CA MET A 11 -3.97 -26.18 13.81
C MET A 11 -4.89 -25.03 13.38
N ASP A 12 -6.08 -24.95 13.98
CA ASP A 12 -6.91 -23.74 13.83
C ASP A 12 -6.76 -22.87 15.10
N PRO A 13 -5.94 -21.78 15.06
CA PRO A 13 -5.67 -20.91 16.21
C PRO A 13 -6.90 -20.14 16.70
N PHE A 14 -8.05 -20.31 16.03
CA PHE A 14 -9.34 -19.72 16.39
C PHE A 14 -10.15 -20.55 17.40
N ALA A 15 -9.78 -21.80 17.68
CA ALA A 15 -10.51 -22.66 18.64
C ALA A 15 -10.11 -22.45 20.11
N ASN A 16 -8.97 -21.78 20.39
CA ASN A 16 -8.45 -21.61 21.76
C ASN A 16 -8.90 -20.32 22.46
N MET A 17 -9.85 -19.57 21.88
CA MET A 17 -10.41 -18.35 22.48
C MET A 17 -11.88 -18.53 22.87
N GLY A 18 -12.26 -19.74 23.29
CA GLY A 18 -13.63 -20.07 23.60
C GLY A 18 -13.75 -21.27 24.52
N MET A 19 -13.35 -21.12 25.79
CA MET A 19 -13.92 -21.74 27.00
C MET A 19 -12.86 -21.85 28.10
N GLY A 20 -12.82 -20.83 28.97
CA GLY A 20 -12.11 -20.87 30.24
C GLY A 20 -12.97 -20.19 31.31
N GLN A 21 -13.43 -20.96 32.29
CA GLN A 21 -14.40 -20.56 33.31
C GLN A 21 -14.00 -19.30 34.12
N ALA A 22 -14.95 -18.39 34.33
CA ALA A 22 -15.05 -17.58 35.56
C ALA A 22 -16.44 -16.96 35.80
N ARG A 23 -17.22 -17.63 36.66
CA ARG A 23 -18.08 -17.10 37.75
C ARG A 23 -19.33 -16.22 37.47
N PRO A 24 -20.38 -16.37 38.32
CA PRO A 24 -21.66 -15.69 38.18
C PRO A 24 -21.64 -14.31 38.85
N GLY A 25 -22.14 -13.29 38.15
CA GLY A 25 -22.26 -11.95 38.72
C GLY A 25 -23.05 -10.97 37.85
N GLY A 26 -24.35 -10.87 38.14
CA GLY A 26 -25.04 -9.57 38.23
C GLY A 26 -25.61 -8.92 36.94
N PRO A 27 -26.88 -8.49 36.94
CA PRO A 27 -27.52 -7.74 35.85
C PRO A 27 -27.38 -6.22 36.04
N GLY A 28 -27.35 -5.48 34.92
CA GLY A 28 -27.35 -4.00 34.90
C GLY A 28 -25.92 -3.44 34.80
N GLY A 29 -25.59 -2.57 33.86
CA GLY A 29 -26.36 -1.40 33.44
C GLY A 29 -25.45 -0.18 33.69
N ALA A 30 -25.56 0.79 32.79
CA ALA A 30 -24.85 2.07 32.79
C ALA A 30 -23.38 2.03 32.32
N PHE A 31 -22.95 3.17 31.77
CA PHE A 31 -21.62 3.47 31.19
C PHE A 31 -21.40 3.03 29.73
N ARG A 32 -22.39 3.29 28.85
CA ARG A 32 -22.12 3.52 27.42
C ARG A 32 -21.80 5.01 27.22
N SER A 33 -20.66 5.49 27.73
CA SER A 33 -20.21 6.85 27.45
C SER A 33 -19.37 6.87 26.17
N HIS A 34 -19.99 7.38 25.11
CA HIS A 34 -19.35 7.96 23.92
C HIS A 34 -18.37 7.09 23.12
N SER A 35 -18.87 6.01 22.50
CA SER A 35 -18.24 5.47 21.30
C SER A 35 -18.80 6.21 20.09
N PHE A 36 -18.04 7.15 19.55
CA PHE A 36 -18.33 7.76 18.25
C PHE A 36 -18.49 6.66 17.21
N ASN A 37 -19.60 6.68 16.49
CA ASN A 37 -19.97 5.73 15.46
C ASN A 37 -18.87 5.62 14.38
N PHE A 38 -18.02 4.59 14.47
CA PHE A 38 -17.24 4.12 13.33
C PHE A 38 -18.04 3.03 12.61
N HIS A 39 -19.08 3.45 11.88
CA HIS A 39 -19.80 2.57 10.97
C HIS A 39 -19.80 3.23 9.58
N GLY A 40 -19.03 2.66 8.66
CA GLY A 40 -19.45 2.62 7.26
C GLY A 40 -18.77 3.54 6.23
N SER A 41 -17.47 3.86 6.34
CA SER A 41 -16.73 4.22 5.11
C SER A 41 -16.02 2.97 4.57
N PRO A 42 -16.19 2.61 3.29
CA PRO A 42 -15.39 1.54 2.72
C PRO A 42 -13.95 2.02 2.82
N SER A 43 -13.13 1.24 3.53
CA SER A 43 -11.69 1.44 3.63
C SER A 43 -11.14 1.74 2.24
N ARG A 44 -10.93 3.03 1.91
CA ARG A 44 -10.01 3.42 0.85
C ARG A 44 -8.68 2.87 1.32
N LYS A 45 -8.33 1.67 0.84
CA LYS A 45 -6.96 1.21 0.89
C LYS A 45 -6.18 2.33 0.21
N GLU A 46 -5.41 3.07 1.01
CA GLU A 46 -4.52 4.10 0.50
C GLU A 46 -3.70 3.44 -0.61
N LYS A 47 -3.69 4.04 -1.79
CA LYS A 47 -2.93 3.47 -2.90
C LYS A 47 -1.46 3.55 -2.48
N THR A 48 -0.86 2.41 -2.17
CA THR A 48 0.56 2.35 -1.85
C THR A 48 1.34 2.94 -3.02
N GLN A 49 2.10 3.99 -2.74
CA GLN A 49 2.97 4.60 -3.74
C GLN A 49 4.15 3.66 -4.00
N ASP A 50 4.51 3.49 -5.27
CA ASP A 50 5.73 2.78 -5.65
C ASP A 50 6.97 3.51 -5.08
N PRO A 51 8.06 2.79 -4.81
CA PRO A 51 9.31 3.43 -4.39
C PRO A 51 9.82 4.41 -5.45
N PRO A 52 10.62 5.42 -5.06
CA PRO A 52 11.27 6.33 -6.01
C PRO A 52 12.17 5.59 -7.01
N ILE A 53 12.28 6.13 -8.23
CA ILE A 53 13.19 5.64 -9.27
C ILE A 53 14.38 6.61 -9.36
N GLU A 54 15.59 6.09 -9.20
CA GLU A 54 16.83 6.85 -9.26
C GLU A 54 17.58 6.58 -10.58
N HIS A 55 18.10 7.65 -11.20
CA HIS A 55 18.89 7.58 -12.44
C HIS A 55 20.01 8.60 -12.41
N ASP A 56 21.22 8.17 -12.75
CA ASP A 56 22.38 9.05 -12.79
C ASP A 56 22.29 10.06 -13.93
N LEU A 57 22.61 11.31 -13.60
CA LEU A 57 22.73 12.39 -14.57
C LEU A 57 24.20 12.76 -14.75
N TYR A 58 24.81 12.27 -15.83
CA TYR A 58 26.20 12.60 -16.16
C TYR A 58 26.34 14.05 -16.68
N VAL A 59 27.24 14.80 -16.07
CA VAL A 59 27.50 16.21 -16.39
C VAL A 59 29.02 16.43 -16.37
N SER A 60 29.54 17.20 -17.35
CA SER A 60 30.96 17.55 -17.38
C SER A 60 31.26 18.74 -16.46
N LEU A 61 32.53 18.97 -16.13
CA LEU A 61 32.93 20.11 -15.28
C LEU A 61 32.63 21.45 -15.95
N GLU A 62 32.75 21.54 -17.28
CA GLU A 62 32.45 22.74 -18.05
C GLU A 62 30.95 23.07 -18.00
N ASP A 63 30.09 22.05 -18.13
CA ASP A 63 28.64 22.14 -18.04
C ASP A 63 28.19 22.55 -16.62
N ILE A 64 28.91 22.10 -15.58
CA ILE A 64 28.68 22.55 -14.20
C ILE A 64 29.08 24.02 -14.09
N ALA A 65 30.29 24.40 -14.51
CA ALA A 65 30.79 25.77 -14.33
C ALA A 65 29.96 26.86 -15.04
N ARG A 66 29.26 26.52 -16.12
CA ARG A 66 28.41 27.46 -16.89
C ARG A 66 26.92 27.28 -16.64
N GLY A 67 26.52 26.22 -15.94
CA GLY A 67 25.15 25.71 -15.95
C GLY A 67 24.78 25.09 -17.30
N CYS A 68 23.90 24.08 -17.29
CA CYS A 68 23.43 23.43 -18.50
C CYS A 68 21.98 22.95 -18.38
N VAL A 69 21.39 22.56 -19.51
CA VAL A 69 20.06 21.94 -19.55
C VAL A 69 20.19 20.53 -20.10
N LYS A 70 19.87 19.53 -19.29
CA LYS A 70 19.83 18.12 -19.70
C LYS A 70 18.38 17.69 -19.91
N LYS A 71 18.12 16.91 -20.96
CA LYS A 71 16.81 16.34 -21.25
C LYS A 71 16.88 14.83 -21.13
N MET A 72 15.91 14.25 -20.43
CA MET A 72 15.78 12.81 -20.24
C MET A 72 14.39 12.36 -20.65
N LYS A 73 14.27 11.18 -21.25
CA LYS A 73 12.97 10.59 -21.58
C LYS A 73 12.54 9.63 -20.48
N ILE A 74 11.37 9.86 -19.90
CA ILE A 74 10.71 8.96 -18.96
C ILE A 74 9.60 8.24 -19.71
N SER A 75 9.70 6.91 -19.80
CA SER A 75 8.65 6.04 -20.33
C SER A 75 7.90 5.39 -19.18
N ARG A 76 6.58 5.58 -19.09
CA ARG A 76 5.74 4.96 -18.05
C ARG A 76 4.45 4.38 -18.60
N ARG A 77 3.83 3.44 -17.90
CA ARG A 77 2.45 3.04 -18.18
C ARG A 77 1.48 3.95 -17.44
N VAL A 78 0.49 4.47 -18.15
CA VAL A 78 -0.58 5.32 -17.63
C VAL A 78 -1.89 4.57 -17.75
N MET A 79 -2.63 4.47 -16.64
CA MET A 79 -3.98 3.91 -16.64
C MET A 79 -4.94 4.95 -17.23
N GLN A 80 -5.62 4.56 -18.29
CA GLN A 80 -6.60 5.37 -18.98
C GLN A 80 -7.97 5.30 -18.29
N PRO A 81 -8.89 6.25 -18.56
CA PRO A 81 -10.23 6.26 -17.96
C PRO A 81 -11.06 5.01 -18.26
N ASP A 82 -10.77 4.33 -19.37
CA ASP A 82 -11.42 3.08 -19.79
C ASP A 82 -10.88 1.82 -19.07
N GLY A 83 -9.92 1.99 -18.13
CA GLY A 83 -9.30 0.90 -17.40
C GLY A 83 -8.14 0.21 -18.13
N THR A 84 -7.85 0.60 -19.38
CA THR A 84 -6.68 0.10 -20.11
C THR A 84 -5.40 0.80 -19.66
N SER A 85 -4.24 0.19 -19.94
CA SER A 85 -2.94 0.82 -19.69
C SER A 85 -2.24 1.16 -21.00
N LYS A 86 -1.72 2.38 -21.13
CA LYS A 86 -0.96 2.84 -22.30
C LYS A 86 0.46 3.21 -21.90
N LYS A 87 1.45 2.90 -22.74
CA LYS A 87 2.82 3.41 -22.58
C LYS A 87 2.87 4.85 -23.10
N GLU A 88 3.37 5.75 -22.27
CA GLU A 88 3.56 7.17 -22.59
C GLU A 88 5.00 7.60 -22.30
N ASP A 89 5.53 8.43 -23.18
CA ASP A 89 6.86 9.02 -23.06
C ASP A 89 6.74 10.50 -22.71
N LYS A 90 7.48 10.94 -21.70
CA LYS A 90 7.57 12.34 -21.30
C LYS A 90 9.03 12.76 -21.23
N VAL A 91 9.37 13.90 -21.84
CA VAL A 91 10.69 14.49 -21.70
C VAL A 91 10.74 15.31 -20.42
N LEU A 92 11.57 14.90 -19.48
CA LEU A 92 11.98 15.69 -18.32
C LEU A 92 13.11 16.62 -18.75
N THR A 93 12.95 17.91 -18.47
CA THR A 93 13.98 18.93 -18.71
C THR A 93 14.54 19.37 -17.36
N ILE A 94 15.84 19.16 -17.17
CA ILE A 94 16.56 19.42 -15.93
C ILE A 94 17.48 20.61 -16.17
N HIS A 95 17.33 21.66 -15.37
CA HIS A 95 18.18 22.84 -15.39
C HIS A 95 19.24 22.72 -14.30
N VAL A 96 20.48 22.46 -14.70
CA VAL A 96 21.64 22.48 -13.81
C VAL A 96 22.12 23.91 -13.72
N LYS A 97 22.10 24.47 -12.52
CA LYS A 97 22.62 25.81 -12.26
C LYS A 97 24.14 25.77 -12.14
N PRO A 98 24.86 26.85 -12.53
CA PRO A 98 26.26 27.01 -12.18
C PRO A 98 26.49 27.02 -10.68
#